data_AF-A0A2G6J752-F1
#
_entry.id   AF-A0A2G6J752-F1
#
_cell.length_a   1.000
_cell.length_b   1.000
_cell.length_c   1.000
_cell.angle_alpha   90.00
_cell.angle_beta   90.00
_cell.angle_gamma   90.00
#
_symmetry.space_group_name_H-M   'P 1'
#
loop_
_entity.id
_entity.type
_entity.pdbx_description
1 polymer ?
#
loop_
_entity_poly.entity_id
_entity_poly.type
_entity_poly.pdbx_seq_one_letter_code
_entity_poly.pdbx_strand_id
1 'polypeptide(L)'
;MQEARKKNASVDVLINEVESAARFAEHYWKPTDGLPGLVEAQALFQGRDIVDELYSLARAARGLDLERRVPRRPDDQIPRAIEQGKRLVVDLDSACDAVITVERRGPEGDALTKARARRRASSSPLVLAQALRDLVGLAERLKPGLERLGFALTQLDDASAAAELLTSLPGSEVARTRREARTLRDHMLALADERIRELIAVCGYVFRHHPELRKAARRTRFRA
;
A
#
# COMPACT_ATOMS: atom_id res chain seq x y z
N MET A 1 16.12 -15.55 -16.61
CA MET A 1 15.45 -14.59 -17.51
C MET A 1 13.95 -14.36 -17.20
N GLN A 2 13.22 -15.31 -16.59
CA GLN A 2 11.81 -15.13 -16.20
C GLN A 2 11.61 -14.17 -15.01
N GLU A 3 12.51 -14.17 -14.01
CA GLU A 3 12.41 -13.30 -12.83
C GLU A 3 12.45 -11.79 -13.16
N ALA A 4 13.20 -11.40 -14.19
CA ALA A 4 13.28 -10.00 -14.62
C ALA A 4 12.00 -9.51 -15.34
N ARG A 5 11.22 -10.41 -15.95
CA ARG A 5 9.95 -10.08 -16.62
C ARG A 5 8.79 -9.91 -15.64
N LYS A 6 8.79 -10.64 -14.51
CA LYS A 6 7.74 -10.52 -13.48
C LYS A 6 7.80 -9.21 -12.70
N LYS A 7 8.97 -8.57 -12.60
CA LYS A 7 9.14 -7.27 -11.90
C LYS A 7 8.32 -6.11 -12.49
N ASN A 8 7.88 -6.20 -13.75
CA ASN A 8 7.10 -5.16 -14.44
C ASN A 8 5.75 -5.66 -14.99
N ALA A 9 5.33 -6.89 -14.66
CA ALA A 9 4.04 -7.40 -15.11
C ALA A 9 2.90 -6.71 -14.34
N SER A 10 1.85 -6.29 -15.05
CA SER A 10 0.65 -5.77 -14.39
C SER A 10 0.00 -6.87 -13.52
N VAL A 11 -0.66 -6.46 -12.42
CA VAL A 11 -1.39 -7.37 -11.52
C VAL A 11 -2.39 -8.22 -12.30
N ASP A 12 -3.06 -7.63 -13.29
CA ASP A 12 -4.02 -8.32 -14.14
C ASP A 12 -3.37 -9.44 -14.98
N VAL A 13 -2.12 -9.24 -15.44
CA VAL A 13 -1.35 -10.29 -16.14
C VAL A 13 -1.01 -11.44 -15.20
N LEU A 14 -0.59 -11.15 -13.98
CA LEU A 14 -0.25 -12.19 -12.99
C LEU A 14 -1.47 -13.00 -12.58
N ILE A 15 -2.61 -12.34 -12.33
CA ILE A 15 -3.88 -13.03 -12.02
C ILE A 15 -4.30 -13.93 -13.19
N ASN A 16 -4.20 -13.44 -14.43
CA ASN A 16 -4.52 -14.24 -15.62
C ASN A 16 -3.58 -15.46 -15.79
N GLU A 17 -2.31 -15.34 -15.38
CA GLU A 17 -1.35 -16.46 -15.37
C GLU A 17 -1.77 -17.53 -14.37
N VAL A 18 -2.17 -17.12 -13.15
CA VAL A 18 -2.70 -18.02 -12.12
C VAL A 18 -3.98 -18.72 -12.58
N GLU A 19 -4.94 -17.99 -13.16
CA GLU A 19 -6.16 -18.58 -13.71
C GLU A 19 -5.91 -19.50 -14.91
N SER A 20 -4.84 -19.26 -15.68
CA SER A 20 -4.45 -20.13 -16.78
C SER A 20 -3.82 -21.43 -16.26
N ALA A 21 -3.01 -21.34 -15.19
CA ALA A 21 -2.47 -22.51 -14.50
C ALA A 21 -3.57 -23.34 -13.83
N ALA A 22 -4.55 -22.69 -13.19
CA ALA A 22 -5.71 -23.35 -12.60
C ALA A 22 -6.53 -24.10 -13.65
N ARG A 23 -6.82 -23.48 -14.80
CA ARG A 23 -7.51 -24.15 -15.93
C ARG A 23 -6.69 -25.29 -16.53
N PHE A 24 -5.38 -25.12 -16.63
CA PHE A 24 -4.49 -26.19 -17.07
C PHE A 24 -4.58 -27.39 -16.12
N ALA A 25 -4.45 -27.14 -14.81
CA ALA A 25 -4.59 -28.17 -13.81
C ALA A 25 -6.01 -28.78 -13.88
N GLU A 26 -7.08 -27.99 -13.91
CA GLU A 26 -8.44 -28.53 -13.99
C GLU A 26 -8.66 -29.48 -15.18
N HIS A 27 -8.04 -29.19 -16.33
CA HIS A 27 -8.19 -29.98 -17.55
C HIS A 27 -7.29 -31.23 -17.61
N TYR A 28 -6.07 -31.14 -17.07
CA TYR A 28 -5.06 -32.22 -17.18
C TYR A 28 -4.75 -32.92 -15.86
N TRP A 29 -5.22 -32.39 -14.73
CA TRP A 29 -4.98 -32.84 -13.37
C TRP A 29 -6.22 -33.49 -12.73
N LYS A 30 -7.38 -33.49 -13.40
CA LYS A 30 -8.47 -34.40 -13.03
C LYS A 30 -8.10 -35.80 -13.53
N PRO A 31 -7.94 -36.80 -12.64
CA PRO A 31 -7.69 -38.18 -13.04
C PRO A 31 -8.98 -38.77 -13.61
N THR A 32 -9.35 -38.36 -14.80
CA THR A 32 -10.38 -39.03 -15.60
C THR A 32 -9.66 -39.99 -16.53
N ASP A 33 -9.88 -41.27 -16.27
CA ASP A 33 -9.57 -42.44 -17.09
C ASP A 33 -8.12 -42.60 -17.56
N GLY A 34 -7.29 -43.22 -16.70
CA GLY A 34 -6.28 -44.17 -17.17
C GLY A 34 -4.93 -43.62 -17.64
N LEU A 35 -4.50 -42.45 -17.16
CA LEU A 35 -3.14 -41.91 -17.42
C LEU A 35 -2.22 -42.13 -16.19
N PRO A 36 -1.37 -43.18 -16.19
CA PRO A 36 -0.66 -43.64 -14.98
C PRO A 36 0.23 -42.58 -14.32
N GLY A 37 0.93 -41.78 -15.12
CA GLY A 37 1.87 -40.78 -14.60
C GLY A 37 1.23 -39.60 -13.87
N LEU A 38 -0.05 -39.31 -14.11
CA LEU A 38 -0.76 -38.22 -13.43
C LEU A 38 -1.28 -38.64 -12.06
N VAL A 39 -1.63 -39.91 -11.88
CA VAL A 39 -2.04 -40.48 -10.58
C VAL A 39 -0.86 -40.53 -9.61
N GLU A 40 0.32 -40.95 -10.06
CA GLU A 40 1.54 -40.96 -9.26
C GLU A 40 1.99 -39.54 -8.88
N ALA A 41 1.88 -38.60 -9.82
CA ALA A 41 2.16 -37.19 -9.61
C ALA A 41 1.18 -36.52 -8.61
N GLN A 42 -0.09 -36.93 -8.59
CA GLN A 42 -1.09 -36.44 -7.64
C GLN A 42 -0.74 -36.79 -6.19
N ALA A 43 -0.15 -37.96 -5.95
CA ALA A 43 0.29 -38.38 -4.62
C ALA A 43 1.35 -37.45 -4.01
N LEU A 44 2.18 -36.80 -4.84
CA LEU A 44 3.21 -35.84 -4.39
C LEU A 44 2.62 -34.54 -3.85
N PHE A 45 1.38 -34.20 -4.21
CA PHE A 45 0.69 -32.99 -3.72
C PHE A 45 -0.09 -33.20 -2.41
N GLN A 46 0.03 -34.38 -1.77
CA GLN A 46 -0.53 -34.67 -0.44
C GLN A 46 -2.04 -34.37 -0.30
N GLY A 47 -2.85 -34.63 -1.33
CA GLY A 47 -4.30 -34.42 -1.27
C GLY A 47 -4.75 -32.96 -1.28
N ARG A 48 -3.86 -32.02 -1.64
CA ARG A 48 -4.22 -30.62 -1.88
C ARG A 48 -4.97 -30.48 -3.21
N ASP A 49 -6.10 -29.78 -3.18
CA ASP A 49 -6.78 -29.35 -4.39
C ASP A 49 -6.07 -28.11 -4.96
N ILE A 50 -5.04 -28.37 -5.78
CA ILE A 50 -4.23 -27.33 -6.43
C ILE A 50 -5.08 -26.41 -7.32
N VAL A 51 -6.20 -26.91 -7.85
CA VAL A 51 -7.10 -26.15 -8.73
C VAL A 51 -7.86 -25.13 -7.90
N ASP A 52 -8.51 -25.58 -6.84
CA ASP A 52 -9.24 -24.72 -5.91
C ASP A 52 -8.30 -23.73 -5.20
N GLU A 53 -7.09 -24.14 -4.85
CA GLU A 53 -6.08 -23.26 -4.25
C GLU A 53 -5.67 -22.12 -5.21
N LEU A 54 -5.37 -22.43 -6.48
CA LEU A 54 -4.99 -21.42 -7.48
C LEU A 54 -6.15 -20.45 -7.78
N TYR A 55 -7.39 -20.95 -7.92
CA TYR A 55 -8.55 -20.07 -8.11
C TYR A 55 -8.84 -19.20 -6.88
N SER A 56 -8.68 -19.75 -5.67
CA SER A 56 -8.87 -19.00 -4.42
C SER A 56 -7.85 -17.88 -4.29
N LEU A 57 -6.57 -18.15 -4.58
CA LEU A 57 -5.51 -17.15 -4.58
C LEU A 57 -5.74 -16.05 -5.64
N ALA A 58 -6.15 -16.43 -6.85
CA ALA A 58 -6.50 -15.47 -7.91
C ALA A 58 -7.68 -14.57 -7.52
N ARG A 59 -8.73 -15.14 -6.94
CA ARG A 59 -9.92 -14.41 -6.47
C ARG A 59 -9.57 -13.46 -5.34
N ALA A 60 -8.80 -13.91 -4.35
CA ALA A 60 -8.36 -13.08 -3.22
C ALA A 60 -7.48 -11.90 -3.70
N ALA A 61 -6.51 -12.16 -4.58
CA ALA A 61 -5.66 -11.11 -5.16
C ALA A 61 -6.46 -10.09 -5.96
N ARG A 62 -7.46 -10.55 -6.73
CA ARG A 62 -8.37 -9.68 -7.51
C ARG A 62 -9.25 -8.83 -6.59
N GLY A 63 -9.81 -9.40 -5.53
CA GLY A 63 -10.60 -8.66 -4.53
C GLY A 63 -9.81 -7.52 -3.89
N LEU A 64 -8.59 -7.82 -3.43
CA LEU A 64 -7.70 -6.83 -2.82
C LEU A 64 -7.25 -5.73 -3.80
N ASP A 65 -7.05 -6.05 -5.08
CA ASP A 65 -6.74 -5.02 -6.08
C ASP A 65 -7.94 -4.14 -6.42
N LEU A 66 -9.16 -4.68 -6.41
CA LEU A 66 -10.39 -3.91 -6.58
C LEU A 66 -10.64 -2.97 -5.40
N GLU A 67 -10.50 -3.45 -4.16
CA GLU A 67 -10.64 -2.62 -2.95
C GLU A 67 -9.66 -1.44 -2.94
N ARG A 68 -8.47 -1.62 -3.50
CA ARG A 68 -7.49 -0.53 -3.67
C ARG A 68 -7.92 0.50 -4.73
N ARG A 69 -8.63 0.08 -5.78
CA ARG A 69 -9.05 0.93 -6.91
C ARG A 69 -10.31 1.75 -6.61
N VAL A 70 -11.14 1.35 -5.64
CA VAL A 70 -12.35 2.11 -5.26
C VAL A 70 -11.94 3.38 -4.48
N PRO A 71 -12.22 4.59 -5.01
CA PRO A 71 -12.04 5.82 -4.25
C PRO A 71 -13.16 5.90 -3.20
N ARG A 72 -12.86 5.68 -1.92
CA ARG A 72 -13.76 6.11 -0.84
C ARG A 72 -13.74 7.64 -0.84
N ARG A 73 -14.90 8.27 -1.08
CA ARG A 73 -15.04 9.75 -1.00
C ARG A 73 -14.59 10.20 0.40
N PRO A 74 -13.73 11.23 0.53
CA PRO A 74 -13.48 11.83 1.82
C PRO A 74 -14.77 12.53 2.30
N ASP A 75 -15.11 12.38 3.57
CA ASP A 75 -16.08 13.27 4.23
C ASP A 75 -15.68 14.75 4.03
N ASP A 76 -16.64 15.64 3.85
CA ASP A 76 -16.43 17.09 3.66
C ASP A 76 -15.66 17.76 4.83
N GLN A 77 -15.52 17.06 5.96
CA GLN A 77 -14.68 17.48 7.09
C GLN A 77 -13.18 17.41 6.79
N ILE A 78 -12.73 16.51 5.91
CA ILE A 78 -11.30 16.29 5.62
C ILE A 78 -10.70 17.48 4.83
N PRO A 79 -11.29 17.95 3.71
CA PRO A 79 -10.78 19.13 3.02
C PRO A 79 -10.79 20.38 3.91
N ARG A 80 -11.81 20.55 4.76
CA ARG A 80 -11.92 21.69 5.68
C ARG A 80 -10.83 21.69 6.75
N ALA A 81 -10.57 20.55 7.38
CA ALA A 81 -9.50 20.42 8.38
C ALA A 81 -8.10 20.66 7.77
N ILE A 82 -7.88 20.21 6.53
CA ILE A 82 -6.63 20.46 5.80
C ILE A 82 -6.45 21.95 5.48
N GLU A 83 -7.48 22.63 4.96
CA GLU A 83 -7.41 24.06 4.67
C GLU A 83 -7.25 24.90 5.94
N GLN A 84 -7.96 24.57 7.02
CA GLN A 84 -7.79 25.21 8.32
C GLN A 84 -6.37 25.02 8.85
N GLY A 85 -5.81 23.81 8.77
CA GLY A 85 -4.44 23.54 9.21
C GLY A 85 -3.40 24.31 8.39
N LYS A 86 -3.58 24.45 7.06
CA LYS A 86 -2.69 25.26 6.22
C LYS A 86 -2.70 26.72 6.63
N ARG A 87 -3.88 27.29 6.88
CA ARG A 87 -4.03 28.67 7.34
C ARG A 87 -3.33 28.88 8.67
N LEU A 88 -3.61 28.03 9.67
CA LEU A 88 -3.01 28.13 11.00
C LEU A 88 -1.48 28.01 10.96
N VAL A 89 -0.94 27.15 10.09
CA VAL A 89 0.50 27.08 9.86
C VAL A 89 1.07 28.39 9.32
N VAL A 90 0.40 29.05 8.37
CA VAL A 90 0.86 30.34 7.81
C VAL A 90 0.80 31.44 8.85
N ASP A 91 -0.30 31.50 9.60
CA ASP A 91 -0.53 32.51 10.63
C ASP A 91 0.51 32.39 11.76
N LEU A 92 0.74 31.16 12.27
CA LEU A 92 1.73 30.89 13.32
C LEU A 92 3.18 31.07 12.85
N ASP A 93 3.50 30.62 11.63
CA ASP A 93 4.83 30.80 11.03
C ASP A 93 5.17 32.29 10.94
N SER A 94 4.23 33.11 10.46
CA SER A 94 4.42 34.55 10.30
C SER A 94 4.53 35.27 11.65
N ALA A 95 3.69 34.90 12.63
CA ALA A 95 3.73 35.49 13.96
C ALA A 95 5.03 35.15 14.70
N CYS A 96 5.49 33.90 14.63
CA CYS A 96 6.76 33.49 15.23
C CYS A 96 7.95 34.21 14.57
N ASP A 97 7.96 34.32 13.24
CA ASP A 97 9.02 35.01 12.49
C ASP A 97 9.12 36.49 12.87
N ALA A 98 7.98 37.16 13.05
CA ALA A 98 7.93 38.55 13.50
C ALA A 98 8.56 38.72 14.89
N VAL A 99 8.19 37.89 15.86
CA VAL A 99 8.77 37.95 17.21
C VAL A 99 10.27 37.65 17.18
N ILE A 100 10.69 36.62 16.46
CA ILE A 100 12.10 36.21 16.35
C ILE A 100 12.94 37.33 15.73
N THR A 101 12.41 37.99 14.69
CA THR A 101 13.09 39.08 13.99
C THR A 101 13.23 40.30 14.89
N VAL A 102 12.16 40.70 15.59
CA VAL A 102 12.18 41.86 16.50
C VAL A 102 13.09 41.61 17.69
N GLU A 103 13.06 40.41 18.26
CA GLU A 103 13.81 40.06 19.48
C GLU A 103 15.20 39.49 19.21
N ARG A 104 15.60 39.33 17.94
CA ARG A 104 16.90 38.77 17.51
C ARG A 104 17.20 37.40 18.13
N ARG A 105 16.21 36.51 18.16
CA ARG A 105 16.33 35.18 18.79
C ARG A 105 16.97 34.14 17.87
N GLY A 106 18.24 33.84 18.11
CA GLY A 106 19.00 32.86 17.30
C GLY A 106 18.44 31.42 17.36
N PRO A 107 18.35 30.77 18.53
CA PRO A 107 17.93 29.36 18.64
C PRO A 107 16.50 29.10 18.14
N GLU A 108 15.59 30.04 18.38
CA GLU A 108 14.20 29.97 17.91
C GLU A 108 14.08 30.17 16.39
N GLY A 109 14.95 30.99 15.79
CA GLY A 109 15.06 31.12 14.33
C GLY A 109 15.48 29.82 13.64
N ASP A 110 16.41 29.06 14.24
CA ASP A 110 16.80 27.74 13.76
C ASP A 110 15.66 26.72 13.86
N ALA A 111 14.89 26.77 14.96
CA ALA A 111 13.72 25.93 15.16
C ALA A 111 12.63 26.21 14.10
N LEU A 112 12.36 27.49 13.80
CA LEU A 112 11.42 27.90 12.76
C LEU A 112 11.88 27.43 11.37
N THR A 113 13.17 27.56 11.07
CA THR A 113 13.75 27.10 9.79
C THR A 113 13.61 25.59 9.62
N LYS A 114 13.85 24.80 10.68
CA LYS A 114 13.64 23.34 10.66
C LYS A 114 12.16 22.98 10.43
N ALA A 115 11.23 23.70 11.07
CA ALA A 115 9.79 23.50 10.85
C ALA A 115 9.38 23.80 9.39
N ARG A 116 9.87 24.91 8.82
CA ARG A 116 9.66 25.28 7.40
C ARG A 116 10.20 24.23 6.42
N ALA A 117 11.39 23.70 6.68
CA ALA A 117 12.02 22.69 5.82
C ALA A 117 11.20 21.38 5.76
N ARG A 118 10.69 20.91 6.91
CA ARG A 118 9.83 19.71 6.98
C ARG A 118 8.52 19.88 6.19
N ARG A 119 7.90 21.06 6.27
CA ARG A 119 6.65 21.38 5.56
C ARG A 119 6.81 21.32 4.03
N ARG A 120 7.93 21.82 3.49
CA ARG A 120 8.17 21.86 2.03
C ARG A 120 8.25 20.48 1.39
N ALA A 121 8.51 19.43 2.18
CA ALA A 121 8.73 18.08 1.66
C ALA A 121 7.44 17.30 1.36
N SER A 122 6.26 17.71 1.87
CA SER A 122 5.02 16.95 1.68
C SER A 122 3.76 17.73 2.06
N SER A 123 2.70 17.59 1.27
CA SER A 123 1.35 18.11 1.56
C SER A 123 0.47 17.14 2.37
N SER A 124 1.05 16.11 2.99
CA SER A 124 0.27 15.11 3.73
C SER A 124 -0.32 15.66 5.04
N PRO A 125 -1.51 15.18 5.47
CA PRO A 125 -2.13 15.58 6.75
C PRO A 125 -1.22 15.36 7.96
N LEU A 126 -0.43 14.29 7.98
CA LEU A 126 0.52 14.01 9.06
C LEU A 126 1.66 15.02 9.12
N VAL A 127 2.18 15.45 7.96
CA VAL A 127 3.22 16.48 7.89
C VAL A 127 2.65 17.84 8.31
N LEU A 128 1.39 18.12 7.95
CA LEU A 128 0.70 19.33 8.40
C LEU A 128 0.44 19.31 9.92
N ALA A 129 0.01 18.18 10.48
CA ALA A 129 -0.17 18.01 11.91
C ALA A 129 1.15 18.19 12.68
N GLN A 130 2.25 17.61 12.18
CA GLN A 130 3.56 17.79 12.80
C GLN A 130 4.05 19.22 12.71
N ALA A 131 3.83 19.90 11.58
CA ALA A 131 4.18 21.32 11.43
C ALA A 131 3.42 22.20 12.43
N LEU A 132 2.13 21.94 12.65
CA LEU A 132 1.34 22.63 13.67
C LEU A 132 1.89 22.38 15.07
N ARG A 133 2.22 21.13 15.44
CA ARG A 133 2.84 20.83 16.75
C ARG A 133 4.18 21.55 16.94
N ASP A 134 5.04 21.53 15.92
CA ASP A 134 6.34 22.19 15.96
C ASP A 134 6.18 23.72 16.14
N LEU A 135 5.20 24.33 15.45
CA LEU A 135 4.90 25.75 15.54
C LEU A 135 4.21 26.14 16.85
N VAL A 136 3.28 25.35 17.38
CA VAL A 136 2.67 25.58 18.71
C VAL A 136 3.75 25.50 19.78
N GLY A 137 4.62 24.47 19.75
CA GLY A 137 5.72 24.36 20.71
C GLY A 137 6.73 25.51 20.61
N LEU A 138 6.91 26.09 19.42
CA LEU A 138 7.69 27.31 19.25
C LEU A 138 6.96 28.55 19.79
N ALA A 139 5.69 28.70 19.47
CA ALA A 139 4.86 29.84 19.88
C ALA A 139 4.69 29.91 21.40
N GLU A 140 4.57 28.78 22.10
CA GLU A 140 4.54 28.75 23.57
C GLU A 140 5.80 29.36 24.20
N ARG A 141 6.98 29.14 23.58
CA ARG A 141 8.25 29.77 24.04
C ARG A 141 8.33 31.26 23.72
N LEU A 142 7.55 31.72 22.73
CA LEU A 142 7.50 33.11 22.25
C LEU A 142 6.29 33.88 22.76
N LYS A 143 5.47 33.27 23.62
CA LYS A 143 4.17 33.80 24.09
C LYS A 143 4.21 35.26 24.54
N PRO A 144 5.20 35.73 25.35
CA PRO A 144 5.25 37.14 25.75
C PRO A 144 5.51 38.11 24.60
N GLY A 145 6.19 37.67 23.54
CA GLY A 145 6.41 38.46 22.33
C GLY A 145 5.17 38.47 21.42
N LEU A 146 4.49 37.34 21.32
CA LEU A 146 3.24 37.20 20.55
C LEU A 146 2.12 38.08 21.11
N GLU A 147 1.94 38.09 22.43
CA GLU A 147 0.96 38.97 23.11
C GLU A 147 1.25 40.45 22.83
N ARG A 148 2.53 40.86 22.86
CA ARG A 148 2.94 42.24 22.55
C ARG A 148 2.64 42.64 21.10
N LEU A 149 2.66 41.68 20.18
CA LEU A 149 2.26 41.88 18.78
C LEU A 149 0.74 41.80 18.56
N GLY A 150 -0.06 41.60 19.61
CA GLY A 150 -1.51 41.48 19.52
C GLY A 150 -1.99 40.16 18.92
N PHE A 151 -1.14 39.12 18.93
CA PHE A 151 -1.52 37.79 18.46
C PHE A 151 -2.53 37.15 19.41
N ALA A 152 -3.61 36.59 18.85
CA ALA A 152 -4.65 35.93 19.65
C ALA A 152 -4.17 34.55 20.09
N LEU A 153 -3.79 34.41 21.37
CA LEU A 153 -3.28 33.16 21.93
C LEU A 153 -4.27 31.99 21.85
N THR A 154 -5.57 32.25 21.71
CA THR A 154 -6.58 31.21 21.45
C THR A 154 -6.31 30.43 20.16
N GLN A 155 -5.56 31.01 19.20
CA GLN A 155 -5.15 30.31 17.99
C GLN A 155 -4.15 29.15 18.26
N LEU A 156 -3.51 29.11 19.43
CA LEU A 156 -2.65 27.99 19.84
C LEU A 156 -3.49 26.74 20.17
N ASP A 157 -4.64 26.95 20.81
CA ASP A 157 -5.60 25.88 21.10
C ASP A 157 -6.23 25.38 19.78
N ASP A 158 -6.61 26.29 18.89
CA ASP A 158 -7.13 25.95 17.56
C ASP A 158 -6.10 25.14 16.74
N ALA A 159 -4.83 25.50 16.80
CA ALA A 159 -3.74 24.80 16.13
C ALA A 159 -3.47 23.41 16.73
N SER A 160 -3.58 23.27 18.05
CA SER A 160 -3.45 21.98 18.73
C SER A 160 -4.60 21.05 18.37
N ALA A 161 -5.85 21.56 18.43
CA ALA A 161 -7.04 20.82 18.02
C ALA A 161 -6.99 20.41 16.54
N ALA A 162 -6.52 21.31 15.66
CA ALA A 162 -6.32 21.01 14.25
C ALA A 162 -5.25 19.92 14.04
N ALA A 163 -4.16 19.92 14.82
CA ALA A 163 -3.13 18.89 14.73
C ALA A 163 -3.65 17.49 15.16
N GLU A 164 -4.46 17.44 16.21
CA GLU A 164 -5.13 16.21 16.66
C GLU A 164 -6.13 15.71 15.63
N LEU A 165 -6.96 16.60 15.09
CA LEU A 165 -7.90 16.29 14.03
C LEU A 165 -7.17 15.74 12.79
N LEU A 166 -6.14 16.43 12.31
CA LEU A 166 -5.34 15.99 11.16
C LEU A 166 -4.63 14.63 11.39
N THR A 167 -4.31 14.30 12.64
CA THR A 167 -3.71 13.00 13.00
C THR A 167 -4.76 11.89 13.05
N SER A 168 -5.97 12.22 13.50
CA SER A 168 -7.13 11.30 13.53
C SER A 168 -7.82 11.17 12.17
N LEU A 169 -7.49 12.02 11.19
CA LEU A 169 -8.07 11.92 9.85
C LEU A 169 -7.79 10.55 9.23
N PRO A 170 -8.77 9.96 8.53
CA PRO A 170 -8.66 8.64 7.88
C PRO A 170 -7.53 8.53 6.86
N GLY A 171 -6.84 9.62 6.51
CA GLY A 171 -5.67 9.58 5.63
C GLY A 171 -4.56 8.65 6.14
N SER A 172 -4.43 8.47 7.47
CA SER A 172 -3.47 7.50 8.04
C SER A 172 -3.97 6.07 7.95
N GLU A 173 -5.27 5.84 8.19
CA GLU A 173 -5.88 4.52 8.20
C GLU A 173 -6.16 4.00 6.78
N VAL A 174 -6.66 4.83 5.86
CA VAL A 174 -6.84 4.47 4.44
C VAL A 174 -5.48 4.20 3.78
N ALA A 175 -4.42 4.94 4.12
CA ALA A 175 -3.09 4.64 3.63
C ALA A 175 -2.54 3.33 4.23
N ARG A 176 -2.81 3.06 5.52
CA ARG A 176 -2.47 1.81 6.19
C ARG A 176 -3.22 0.63 5.57
N THR A 177 -4.54 0.69 5.43
CA THR A 177 -5.37 -0.35 4.80
C THR A 177 -4.99 -0.57 3.35
N ARG A 178 -4.69 0.48 2.57
CA ARG A 178 -4.18 0.32 1.19
C ARG A 178 -2.80 -0.35 1.15
N ARG A 179 -1.94 -0.06 2.12
CA ARG A 179 -0.63 -0.70 2.25
C ARG A 179 -0.78 -2.16 2.66
N GLU A 180 -1.63 -2.46 3.64
CA GLU A 180 -1.95 -3.81 4.10
C GLU A 180 -2.58 -4.65 2.98
N ALA A 181 -3.58 -4.10 2.27
CA ALA A 181 -4.20 -4.75 1.12
C ALA A 181 -3.18 -5.01 -0.01
N ARG A 182 -2.26 -4.08 -0.24
CA ARG A 182 -1.15 -4.27 -1.20
C ARG A 182 -0.21 -5.38 -0.73
N THR A 183 0.24 -5.35 0.52
CA THR A 183 1.13 -6.37 1.08
C THR A 183 0.49 -7.75 1.03
N LEU A 184 -0.78 -7.86 1.39
CA LEU A 184 -1.52 -9.12 1.35
C LEU A 184 -1.70 -9.60 -0.10
N ARG A 185 -2.06 -8.72 -1.04
CA ARG A 185 -2.15 -9.05 -2.47
C ARG A 185 -0.81 -9.56 -3.00
N ASP A 186 0.27 -8.85 -2.70
CA ASP A 186 1.62 -9.23 -3.17
C ASP A 186 2.04 -10.58 -2.56
N HIS A 187 1.64 -10.87 -1.32
CA HIS A 187 1.83 -12.19 -0.69
C HIS A 187 1.00 -13.29 -1.36
N MET A 188 -0.28 -13.04 -1.67
CA MET A 188 -1.14 -14.00 -2.39
C MET A 188 -0.60 -14.32 -3.79
N LEU A 189 -0.10 -13.31 -4.50
CA LEU A 189 0.53 -13.52 -5.81
C LEU A 189 1.86 -14.29 -5.71
N ALA A 190 2.63 -14.07 -4.65
CA ALA A 190 3.86 -14.83 -4.40
C ALA A 190 3.57 -16.32 -4.10
N LEU A 191 2.56 -16.60 -3.27
CA LEU A 191 2.09 -17.96 -3.01
C LEU A 191 1.57 -18.62 -4.29
N ALA A 192 0.80 -17.91 -5.10
CA ALA A 192 0.30 -18.44 -6.36
C ALA A 192 1.45 -18.77 -7.33
N ASP A 193 2.49 -17.93 -7.38
CA ASP A 193 3.69 -18.19 -8.19
C ASP A 193 4.45 -19.44 -7.71
N GLU A 194 4.58 -19.63 -6.39
CA GLU A 194 5.16 -20.84 -5.80
C GLU A 194 4.37 -22.09 -6.23
N ARG A 195 3.04 -22.06 -6.12
CA ARG A 195 2.17 -23.18 -6.54
C ARG A 195 2.27 -23.46 -8.04
N ILE A 196 2.37 -22.43 -8.88
CA ILE A 196 2.59 -22.61 -10.33
C ILE A 196 3.94 -23.29 -10.60
N ARG A 197 5.02 -22.93 -9.87
CA ARG A 197 6.32 -23.58 -10.06
C ARG A 197 6.29 -25.05 -9.65
N GLU A 198 5.61 -25.38 -8.56
CA GLU A 198 5.38 -26.78 -8.16
C GLU A 198 4.64 -27.54 -9.26
N LEU A 199 3.56 -26.97 -9.80
CA LEU A 199 2.79 -27.54 -10.91
C LEU A 199 3.69 -27.76 -12.14
N ILE A 200 4.51 -26.78 -12.53
CA ILE A 200 5.45 -26.90 -13.67
C ILE A 200 6.48 -28.00 -13.42
N ALA A 201 7.06 -28.08 -12.23
CA ALA A 201 8.06 -29.09 -11.90
C ALA A 201 7.48 -30.50 -12.04
N VAL A 202 6.26 -30.70 -11.54
CA VAL A 202 5.57 -31.99 -11.63
C VAL A 202 5.14 -32.28 -13.07
N CYS A 203 4.61 -31.31 -13.82
CA CYS A 203 4.36 -31.47 -15.25
C CYS A 203 5.62 -31.87 -16.01
N GLY A 204 6.77 -31.27 -15.68
CA GLY A 204 8.06 -31.61 -16.26
C GLY A 204 8.51 -33.03 -15.95
N TYR A 205 8.19 -33.55 -14.77
CA TYR A 205 8.39 -34.98 -14.45
C TYR A 205 7.45 -35.86 -15.27
N VAL A 206 6.14 -35.61 -15.23
CA VAL A 206 5.12 -36.38 -15.96
C VAL A 206 5.43 -36.42 -17.46
N PHE A 207 5.73 -35.30 -18.11
CA PHE A 207 6.03 -35.26 -19.54
C PHE A 207 7.34 -35.94 -19.93
N ARG A 208 8.29 -36.10 -18.99
CA ARG A 208 9.52 -36.88 -19.24
C ARG A 208 9.22 -38.38 -19.23
N HIS A 209 8.33 -38.83 -18.36
CA HIS A 209 7.96 -40.24 -18.21
C HIS A 209 6.78 -40.66 -19.11
N HIS A 210 5.97 -39.70 -19.57
CA HIS A 210 4.75 -39.86 -20.39
C HIS A 210 4.68 -38.77 -21.49
N PRO A 211 5.56 -38.82 -22.50
CA PRO A 211 5.71 -37.77 -23.52
C PRO A 211 4.48 -37.57 -24.42
N GLU A 212 3.60 -38.56 -24.54
CA GLU A 212 2.33 -38.50 -25.24
C GLU A 212 1.41 -37.39 -24.69
N LEU A 213 1.47 -37.14 -23.38
CA LEU A 213 0.68 -36.11 -22.71
C LEU A 213 1.13 -34.69 -23.07
N ARG A 214 2.40 -34.53 -23.44
CA ARG A 214 2.97 -33.23 -23.83
C ARG A 214 2.36 -32.68 -25.13
N LYS A 215 1.96 -33.56 -26.05
CA LYS A 215 1.32 -33.16 -27.32
C LYS A 215 -0.10 -32.66 -27.10
N ALA A 216 -0.84 -33.25 -26.16
CA ALA A 216 -2.18 -32.82 -25.78
C ALA A 216 -2.14 -31.45 -25.08
N ALA A 217 -1.21 -31.26 -24.13
CA ALA A 217 -1.04 -30.06 -23.31
C ALA A 217 -0.78 -28.75 -24.07
N ARG A 218 -0.24 -28.79 -25.31
CA ARG A 218 0.07 -27.58 -26.09
C ARG A 218 -1.13 -26.71 -26.46
N ARG A 219 -2.37 -27.21 -26.30
CA ARG A 219 -3.59 -26.51 -26.70
C ARG A 219 -4.08 -25.44 -25.72
N THR A 220 -3.60 -25.40 -24.48
CA THR A 220 -4.18 -24.55 -23.40
C THR A 220 -3.46 -23.22 -23.14
N ARG A 221 -2.55 -22.76 -24.01
CA ARG A 221 -1.77 -21.51 -23.88
C ARG A 221 -0.90 -21.38 -22.60
N PHE A 222 -0.96 -22.34 -21.68
CA PHE A 222 -0.05 -22.46 -20.54
C PHE A 222 1.32 -22.94 -21.03
N ARG A 223 2.39 -22.21 -20.67
CA ARG A 223 3.77 -22.64 -20.95
C ARG A 223 4.32 -23.34 -19.70
N ALA A 224 4.09 -24.64 -19.63
CA ALA A 224 4.86 -25.55 -18.77
C ALA A 224 6.30 -25.70 -19.31
#